data_AF-A0A8H6G2L0-F1
#
_entry.id   AF-A0A8H6G2L0-F1
#
_cell.length_a   1.000
_cell.length_b   1.000
_cell.length_c   1.000
_cell.angle_alpha   90.00
_cell.angle_beta   90.00
_cell.angle_gamma   90.00
#
_symmetry.space_group_name_H-M   'P 1'
#
loop_
_entity.id
_entity.type
_entity.pdbx_description
1 polymer ?
#
loop_
_entity_poly.entity_id
_entity_poly.type
_entity_poly.pdbx_seq_one_letter_code
_entity_poly.pdbx_strand_id
1 'polypeptide(L)'
;MRIPTTSRFTSTSLAHAPEPVFSPELAGDTEAPLLAPPVNTTAVGLKKTNPAFHLIIPASESNPELCKTLLSSFILSYPAPTLINYGKVFEGVGWDKGSHAGKIRGLYDFLNNKKEVKDDDLVLIIDGYDVWFQLPPEVVIKRYHAMVLETNERLRRRYGVVTEGHPGDGTADRVQKYRQSVIFGADKICWPNPVEDPACAAVPYSILPKDVYGPLTDRDPDAFHNRPRYLNSGTVIGPVADVRAIYKYAVQKVEQKGRGKIGDQFVFAEIFGEQEFQRETIRRTSQSTGGRFYDWLSNTLGTSESPLSANVTINNMTTVAGQRYEYSIGLDYESRLFQTMTHSAEDLEFIVYNSSAFLSSIQAAHPSLHGLPFFLPTDIQQLKPPFSFASPGDQATNLQESKNSLLLPYSSNLDNLPGQSGEADDLDSEEGQAPTWRTTPLATNIYAASIPPLLHINGDKSLLEAWWPKLWHHPYSRALLRAFIRSTQGKTAAAAAARGGQTWWDSRGGRGGVWTDRGEWLAWGEVCQGCEEDVFNDGKGVWGKEEGDTKVVNSFGKVIIGEDEG
;
A
#
# COMPACT_ATOMS: atom_id res chain seq x y z
N MET A 1 44.99 78.18 8.55
CA MET A 1 43.86 79.14 8.46
C MET A 1 42.57 78.33 8.51
N ARG A 2 41.68 78.34 9.50
CA ARG A 2 41.56 78.97 10.83
C ARG A 2 40.97 77.89 11.78
N ILE A 3 41.50 77.82 13.00
CA ILE A 3 40.91 77.23 14.24
C ILE A 3 40.26 78.45 14.97
N PRO A 4 39.23 78.42 15.88
CA PRO A 4 39.18 77.50 17.04
C PRO A 4 37.84 77.18 17.80
N THR A 5 37.94 76.13 18.65
CA THR A 5 37.47 75.97 20.07
C THR A 5 35.99 75.94 20.54
N THR A 6 35.66 74.79 21.18
CA THR A 6 35.03 74.52 22.49
C THR A 6 33.69 75.14 22.93
N SER A 7 32.77 74.27 23.37
CA SER A 7 31.93 74.51 24.56
C SER A 7 31.53 73.19 25.24
N ARG A 8 31.72 73.13 26.56
CA ARG A 8 31.24 72.10 27.50
C ARG A 8 29.72 72.15 27.61
N PHE A 9 29.07 71.02 27.83
CA PHE A 9 27.79 70.97 28.54
C PHE A 9 27.78 69.87 29.60
N THR A 10 27.08 70.21 30.66
CA THR A 10 27.13 69.77 32.04
C THR A 10 26.36 68.49 32.32
N SER A 11 26.91 67.69 33.25
CA SER A 11 26.20 66.66 34.00
C SER A 11 24.94 67.24 34.65
N THR A 12 23.79 66.63 34.37
CA THR A 12 22.58 66.75 35.18
C THR A 12 22.00 65.35 35.35
N SER A 13 22.10 64.86 36.59
CA SER A 13 21.32 63.77 37.15
C SER A 13 19.83 64.07 36.98
N LEU A 14 19.03 63.08 36.55
CA LEU A 14 17.62 62.98 36.91
C LEU A 14 17.06 61.57 36.64
N ALA A 15 16.59 60.98 37.75
CA ALA A 15 15.49 60.04 37.90
C ALA A 15 15.62 58.61 37.35
N HIS A 16 15.85 57.68 38.29
CA HIS A 16 15.36 56.30 38.23
C HIS A 16 13.85 56.28 37.94
N ALA A 17 13.45 55.66 36.84
CA ALA A 17 12.08 55.19 36.65
C ALA A 17 11.93 53.81 37.32
N PRO A 18 10.81 53.53 38.00
CA PRO A 18 10.64 52.33 38.81
C PRO A 18 10.49 51.08 37.95
N GLU A 19 11.16 50.00 38.37
CA GLU A 19 10.91 48.65 37.86
C GLU A 19 9.45 48.25 38.14
N PRO A 20 8.73 47.67 37.16
CA PRO A 20 7.45 47.05 37.44
C PRO A 20 7.67 45.75 38.21
N VAL A 21 7.31 45.79 39.49
CA VAL A 21 7.08 44.63 40.36
C VAL A 21 5.98 43.77 39.71
N PHE A 22 6.36 42.62 39.16
CA PHE A 22 5.40 41.56 38.83
C PHE A 22 5.36 40.56 39.98
N SER A 23 4.27 40.62 40.75
CA SER A 23 3.89 39.56 41.69
C SER A 23 3.56 38.26 40.94
N PRO A 24 3.89 37.09 41.50
CA PRO A 24 3.66 35.81 40.85
C PRO A 24 2.28 35.28 41.25
N GLU A 25 1.32 35.19 40.32
CA GLU A 25 0.13 34.36 40.55
C GLU A 25 -0.54 33.88 39.26
N LEU A 26 -0.79 32.57 39.25
CA LEU A 26 -1.58 31.73 38.35
C LEU A 26 -1.11 31.58 36.90
N ALA A 27 -0.17 30.65 36.70
CA ALA A 27 -0.04 29.90 35.46
C ALA A 27 -1.26 28.96 35.31
N GLY A 28 -2.18 29.31 34.41
CA GLY A 28 -3.24 28.43 33.94
C GLY A 28 -2.77 27.63 32.73
N ASP A 29 -2.64 26.31 32.93
CA ASP A 29 -2.73 25.20 31.98
C ASP A 29 -2.36 25.46 30.52
N THR A 30 -1.08 25.29 30.18
CA THR A 30 -0.66 24.97 28.82
C THR A 30 -0.96 23.50 28.53
N GLU A 31 -2.07 23.21 27.86
CA GLU A 31 -2.36 21.88 27.31
C GLU A 31 -1.33 21.52 26.22
N ALA A 32 -0.69 20.37 26.40
CA ALA A 32 0.25 19.79 25.46
C ALA A 32 -0.47 19.33 24.16
N PRO A 33 0.24 19.26 23.01
CA PRO A 33 -0.30 18.64 21.81
C PRO A 33 -0.69 17.19 22.11
N LEU A 34 -1.95 16.83 21.83
CA LEU A 34 -2.49 15.48 22.04
C LEU A 34 -1.63 14.45 21.29
N LEU A 35 -0.82 13.69 22.05
CA LEU A 35 -0.04 12.57 21.57
C LEU A 35 -0.94 11.38 21.18
N ALA A 36 -0.38 10.44 20.43
CA ALA A 36 -1.05 9.22 20.01
C ALA A 36 -1.61 8.42 21.20
N PRO A 37 -2.71 7.67 21.02
CA PRO A 37 -3.27 6.85 22.10
C PRO A 37 -2.27 5.76 22.55
N PRO A 38 -2.19 5.46 23.87
CA PRO A 38 -1.34 4.39 24.37
C PRO A 38 -1.86 3.03 23.88
N VAL A 39 -0.94 2.17 23.44
CA VAL A 39 -1.23 0.76 23.13
C VAL A 39 -0.80 -0.09 24.32
N ASN A 40 -1.76 -0.75 24.95
CA ASN A 40 -1.54 -1.72 26.04
C ASN A 40 -0.56 -2.81 25.61
N THR A 41 0.62 -2.80 26.20
CA THR A 41 1.55 -3.93 26.21
C THR A 41 1.37 -4.68 27.53
N THR A 42 0.67 -5.82 27.52
CA THR A 42 0.93 -6.98 28.40
C THR A 42 -0.03 -8.13 28.07
N ALA A 43 0.51 -9.34 28.16
CA ALA A 43 -0.08 -10.58 27.66
C ALA A 43 -0.97 -11.31 28.69
N VAL A 44 -1.70 -12.29 28.13
CA VAL A 44 -2.28 -13.50 28.74
C VAL A 44 -3.76 -13.43 29.16
N GLY A 45 -4.58 -13.95 28.25
CA GLY A 45 -5.90 -14.53 28.52
C GLY A 45 -6.41 -15.10 27.20
N LEU A 46 -6.42 -16.44 27.06
CA LEU A 46 -6.74 -17.20 25.84
C LEU A 46 -7.83 -16.54 24.97
N LYS A 47 -7.38 -15.76 23.97
CA LYS A 47 -8.16 -15.11 22.92
C LYS A 47 -7.34 -15.20 21.64
N LYS A 48 -8.04 -15.45 20.52
CA LYS A 48 -7.53 -15.53 19.13
C LYS A 48 -6.24 -14.72 18.95
N THR A 49 -5.10 -15.39 18.72
CA THR A 49 -3.76 -14.81 18.97
C THR A 49 -3.09 -14.21 17.73
N ASN A 50 -3.73 -14.23 16.55
CA ASN A 50 -3.22 -13.52 15.36
C ASN A 50 -4.30 -12.63 14.72
N PRO A 51 -3.97 -11.38 14.37
CA PRO A 51 -4.85 -10.48 13.63
C PRO A 51 -5.15 -11.02 12.22
N ALA A 52 -6.36 -10.78 11.72
CA ALA A 52 -6.77 -11.17 10.38
C ALA A 52 -6.21 -10.21 9.31
N PHE A 53 -5.99 -10.72 8.10
CA PHE A 53 -5.64 -9.93 6.93
C PHE A 53 -6.85 -9.76 5.99
N HIS A 54 -7.21 -8.50 5.72
CA HIS A 54 -8.37 -8.13 4.90
C HIS A 54 -7.93 -7.46 3.59
N LEU A 55 -8.57 -7.83 2.48
CA LEU A 55 -8.44 -7.15 1.20
C LEU A 55 -9.74 -6.38 0.90
N ILE A 56 -9.63 -5.07 0.71
CA ILE A 56 -10.76 -4.18 0.47
C ILE A 56 -10.57 -3.46 -0.87
N ILE A 57 -11.62 -3.45 -1.68
CA ILE A 57 -11.59 -2.87 -3.03
C ILE A 57 -12.83 -1.97 -3.20
N PRO A 58 -12.68 -0.64 -3.28
CA PRO A 58 -13.79 0.23 -3.64
C PRO A 58 -14.09 0.10 -5.13
N ALA A 59 -15.28 -0.40 -5.44
CA ALA A 59 -15.77 -0.54 -6.81
C ALA A 59 -17.30 -0.47 -6.80
N SER A 60 -17.87 0.41 -7.61
CA SER A 60 -19.31 0.62 -7.69
C SER A 60 -20.01 -0.30 -8.68
N GLU A 61 -19.29 -0.78 -9.69
CA GLU A 61 -19.83 -1.56 -10.79
C GLU A 61 -18.82 -2.61 -11.26
N SER A 62 -19.29 -3.56 -12.06
CA SER A 62 -18.43 -4.53 -12.71
C SER A 62 -17.97 -4.05 -14.08
N ASN A 63 -16.72 -4.33 -14.41
CA ASN A 63 -16.12 -4.14 -15.73
C ASN A 63 -14.89 -5.07 -15.88
N PRO A 64 -14.32 -5.19 -17.10
CA PRO A 64 -13.17 -6.04 -17.33
C PRO A 64 -11.99 -5.78 -16.39
N GLU A 65 -11.70 -4.52 -16.06
CA GLU A 65 -10.56 -4.18 -15.23
C GLU A 65 -10.73 -4.63 -13.77
N LEU A 66 -11.93 -4.47 -13.20
CA LEU A 66 -12.26 -5.06 -11.90
C LEU A 66 -12.07 -6.57 -11.91
N CYS A 67 -12.49 -7.21 -13.00
CA CYS A 67 -12.39 -8.65 -13.12
C CYS A 67 -10.93 -9.14 -13.24
N LYS A 68 -10.04 -8.39 -13.90
CA LYS A 68 -8.59 -8.63 -13.90
C LYS A 68 -7.99 -8.47 -12.49
N THR A 69 -8.36 -7.43 -11.75
CA THR A 69 -7.95 -7.21 -10.36
C THR A 69 -8.40 -8.37 -9.45
N LEU A 70 -9.68 -8.76 -9.52
CA LEU A 70 -10.23 -9.87 -8.73
C LEU A 70 -9.56 -11.20 -9.08
N LEU A 71 -9.43 -11.52 -10.37
CA LEU A 71 -8.79 -12.74 -10.84
C LEU A 71 -7.35 -12.87 -10.32
N SER A 72 -6.53 -11.83 -10.50
CA SER A 72 -5.13 -11.87 -10.07
C SER A 72 -5.01 -12.03 -8.54
N SER A 73 -5.94 -11.45 -7.76
CA SER A 73 -6.01 -11.67 -6.30
C SER A 73 -6.31 -13.14 -5.94
N PHE A 74 -7.21 -13.79 -6.69
CA PHE A 74 -7.61 -15.18 -6.45
C PHE A 74 -6.52 -16.17 -6.80
N ILE A 75 -5.89 -16.01 -7.97
CA ILE A 75 -4.80 -16.86 -8.43
C ILE A 75 -3.66 -16.89 -7.40
N LEU A 76 -3.38 -15.75 -6.78
CA LEU A 76 -2.35 -15.59 -5.76
C LEU A 76 -2.81 -15.86 -4.32
N SER A 77 -4.05 -16.35 -4.15
CA SER A 77 -4.63 -16.74 -2.87
C SER A 77 -4.68 -15.62 -1.82
N TYR A 78 -4.95 -14.38 -2.24
CA TYR A 78 -5.31 -13.31 -1.32
C TYR A 78 -6.62 -13.62 -0.57
N PRO A 79 -6.88 -13.00 0.60
CA PRO A 79 -8.18 -13.10 1.25
C PRO A 79 -9.31 -12.73 0.30
N ALA A 80 -10.49 -13.31 0.48
CA ALA A 80 -11.66 -12.94 -0.29
C ALA A 80 -11.88 -11.41 -0.21
N PRO A 81 -11.85 -10.69 -1.34
CA PRO A 81 -11.98 -9.24 -1.36
C PRO A 81 -13.35 -8.80 -0.87
N THR A 82 -13.39 -7.63 -0.23
CA THR A 82 -14.62 -6.92 0.07
C THR A 82 -14.79 -5.76 -0.88
N LEU A 83 -15.83 -5.79 -1.71
CA LEU A 83 -16.23 -4.68 -2.55
C LEU A 83 -16.97 -3.63 -1.74
N ILE A 84 -16.45 -2.40 -1.76
CA ILE A 84 -17.07 -1.25 -1.09
C ILE A 84 -17.88 -0.44 -2.10
N ASN A 85 -19.11 -0.11 -1.72
CA ASN A 85 -20.06 0.63 -2.55
C ASN A 85 -20.55 -0.09 -3.82
N TYR A 86 -20.42 -1.42 -3.89
CA TYR A 86 -20.88 -2.18 -5.05
C TYR A 86 -22.39 -2.04 -5.27
N GLY A 87 -22.79 -1.71 -6.49
CA GLY A 87 -24.17 -1.42 -6.87
C GLY A 87 -24.71 -0.09 -6.36
N LYS A 88 -23.90 0.77 -5.73
CA LYS A 88 -24.31 2.13 -5.35
C LYS A 88 -24.12 3.09 -6.53
N VAL A 89 -25.13 3.92 -6.76
CA VAL A 89 -25.05 5.04 -7.71
C VAL A 89 -24.71 6.30 -6.93
N PHE A 90 -23.67 7.02 -7.36
CA PHE A 90 -23.29 8.30 -6.77
C PHE A 90 -23.89 9.44 -7.58
N GLU A 91 -24.55 10.37 -6.89
CA GLU A 91 -25.01 11.63 -7.46
C GLU A 91 -24.04 12.75 -7.09
N GLY A 92 -23.66 13.58 -8.08
CA GLY A 92 -22.76 14.70 -7.85
C GLY A 92 -22.52 15.57 -9.08
N VAL A 93 -21.76 16.65 -8.89
CA VAL A 93 -21.41 17.62 -9.95
C VAL A 93 -19.90 17.66 -10.13
N GLY A 94 -19.42 17.54 -11.38
CA GLY A 94 -17.99 17.51 -11.71
C GLY A 94 -17.57 16.20 -12.38
N TRP A 95 -16.25 16.03 -12.53
CA TRP A 95 -15.63 14.87 -13.19
C TRP A 95 -15.77 13.56 -12.41
N ASP A 96 -15.91 13.64 -11.09
CA ASP A 96 -16.04 12.48 -10.21
C ASP A 96 -17.48 12.10 -9.85
N LYS A 97 -18.47 12.96 -10.15
CA LYS A 97 -19.88 12.82 -9.75
C LYS A 97 -20.08 12.39 -8.28
N GLY A 98 -19.18 12.82 -7.37
CA GLY A 98 -19.23 12.45 -5.95
C GLY A 98 -18.67 11.06 -5.58
N SER A 99 -18.13 10.31 -6.55
CA SER A 99 -17.57 8.97 -6.35
C SER A 99 -16.32 8.96 -5.47
N HIS A 100 -15.41 9.94 -5.55
CA HIS A 100 -14.23 10.00 -4.66
C HIS A 100 -14.62 10.24 -3.20
N ALA A 101 -15.57 11.14 -2.96
CA ALA A 101 -16.12 11.36 -1.63
C ALA A 101 -16.89 10.12 -1.14
N GLY A 102 -17.59 9.42 -2.04
CA GLY A 102 -18.25 8.14 -1.79
C GLY A 102 -17.27 7.02 -1.42
N LYS A 103 -16.12 6.94 -2.09
CA LYS A 103 -15.02 6.02 -1.80
C LYS A 103 -14.51 6.21 -0.37
N ILE A 104 -14.16 7.45 0.01
CA ILE A 104 -13.68 7.76 1.37
C ILE A 104 -14.73 7.41 2.43
N ARG A 105 -16.00 7.79 2.22
CA ARG A 105 -17.09 7.50 3.18
C ARG A 105 -17.36 6.01 3.32
N GLY A 106 -17.52 5.29 2.20
CA GLY A 106 -17.80 3.85 2.22
C GLY A 106 -16.68 3.06 2.89
N LEU A 107 -15.42 3.43 2.64
CA LEU A 107 -14.28 2.80 3.31
C LEU A 107 -14.26 3.11 4.80
N TYR A 108 -14.51 4.36 5.21
CA TYR A 108 -14.62 4.71 6.62
C TYR A 108 -15.73 3.93 7.33
N ASP A 109 -16.92 3.83 6.74
CA ASP A 109 -18.06 3.12 7.30
C ASP A 109 -17.74 1.63 7.51
N PHE A 110 -17.12 0.99 6.51
CA PHE A 110 -16.69 -0.41 6.63
C PHE A 110 -15.62 -0.58 7.70
N LEU A 111 -14.57 0.26 7.69
CA LEU A 111 -13.50 0.20 8.69
C LEU A 111 -14.03 0.42 10.11
N ASN A 112 -15.06 1.25 10.29
CA ASN A 112 -15.71 1.53 11.56
C ASN A 112 -16.62 0.38 12.05
N ASN A 113 -16.98 -0.55 11.17
CA ASN A 113 -17.77 -1.72 11.52
C ASN A 113 -16.93 -2.77 12.25
N LYS A 114 -16.92 -2.69 13.59
CA LYS A 114 -16.18 -3.62 14.47
C LYS A 114 -16.63 -5.09 14.37
N LYS A 115 -17.72 -5.40 13.68
CA LYS A 115 -18.14 -6.80 13.44
C LYS A 115 -17.32 -7.43 12.31
N GLU A 116 -17.02 -6.65 11.26
CA GLU A 116 -16.28 -7.10 10.08
C GLU A 116 -14.78 -7.08 10.31
N VAL A 117 -14.27 -6.03 10.96
CA VAL A 117 -12.83 -5.82 11.18
C VAL A 117 -12.52 -5.49 12.65
N LYS A 118 -11.36 -5.94 13.14
CA LYS A 118 -10.84 -5.62 14.47
C LYS A 118 -9.71 -4.61 14.40
N ASP A 119 -9.40 -3.98 15.52
CA ASP A 119 -8.43 -2.87 15.58
C ASP A 119 -6.99 -3.34 15.30
N ASP A 120 -6.67 -4.57 15.68
CA ASP A 120 -5.40 -5.25 15.47
C ASP A 120 -5.27 -5.90 14.09
N ASP A 121 -6.37 -6.07 13.35
CA ASP A 121 -6.36 -6.63 12.00
C ASP A 121 -5.51 -5.79 11.03
N LEU A 122 -4.89 -6.46 10.05
CA LEU A 122 -4.17 -5.84 8.96
C LEU A 122 -5.11 -5.67 7.76
N VAL A 123 -5.13 -4.50 7.15
CA VAL A 123 -5.93 -4.23 5.95
C VAL A 123 -5.06 -3.78 4.80
N LEU A 124 -5.32 -4.32 3.61
CA LEU A 124 -4.84 -3.85 2.32
C LEU A 124 -6.03 -3.28 1.55
N ILE A 125 -6.00 -1.99 1.24
CA ILE A 125 -7.00 -1.31 0.41
C ILE A 125 -6.33 -0.97 -0.91
N ILE A 126 -6.95 -1.34 -2.03
CA ILE A 126 -6.44 -1.08 -3.38
C ILE A 126 -7.53 -0.52 -4.27
N ASP A 127 -7.16 0.21 -5.32
CA ASP A 127 -8.08 0.62 -6.37
C ASP A 127 -8.57 -0.58 -7.18
N GLY A 128 -9.84 -0.53 -7.55
CA GLY A 128 -10.53 -1.68 -8.14
C GLY A 128 -10.34 -1.86 -9.63
N TYR A 129 -9.88 -0.86 -10.37
CA TYR A 129 -9.92 -0.87 -11.84
C TYR A 129 -8.55 -0.75 -12.50
N ASP A 130 -7.47 -0.72 -11.75
CA ASP A 130 -6.12 -0.52 -12.28
C ASP A 130 -5.03 -1.04 -11.32
N VAL A 131 -5.35 -1.99 -10.45
CA VAL A 131 -4.36 -2.67 -9.60
C VAL A 131 -4.33 -4.17 -9.92
N TRP A 132 -3.16 -4.71 -10.24
CA TRP A 132 -2.97 -6.13 -10.49
C TRP A 132 -2.00 -6.75 -9.49
N PHE A 133 -2.26 -8.01 -9.13
CA PHE A 133 -1.40 -8.78 -8.26
C PHE A 133 -0.41 -9.63 -9.07
N GLN A 134 0.86 -9.59 -8.66
CA GLN A 134 1.95 -10.38 -9.24
C GLN A 134 2.48 -11.46 -8.28
N LEU A 135 2.52 -11.17 -6.97
CA LEU A 135 3.10 -12.05 -5.96
C LEU A 135 2.12 -12.35 -4.81
N PRO A 136 2.28 -13.51 -4.12
CA PRO A 136 1.41 -13.93 -3.01
C PRO A 136 1.39 -12.98 -1.80
N PRO A 137 0.33 -13.01 -0.98
CA PRO A 137 0.18 -12.14 0.19
C PRO A 137 1.27 -12.31 1.26
N GLU A 138 1.91 -13.48 1.35
CA GLU A 138 3.01 -13.68 2.31
C GLU A 138 4.20 -12.74 2.04
N VAL A 139 4.44 -12.40 0.76
CA VAL A 139 5.47 -11.43 0.37
C VAL A 139 5.09 -10.02 0.84
N VAL A 140 3.83 -9.61 0.60
CA VAL A 140 3.31 -8.29 1.01
C VAL A 140 3.43 -8.13 2.52
N ILE A 141 2.94 -9.09 3.30
CA ILE A 141 2.94 -9.03 4.77
C ILE A 141 4.38 -8.99 5.31
N LYS A 142 5.27 -9.87 4.82
CA LYS A 142 6.67 -9.92 5.25
C LYS A 142 7.40 -8.61 4.95
N ARG A 143 7.22 -8.05 3.76
CA ARG A 143 7.84 -6.78 3.36
C ARG A 143 7.28 -5.59 4.12
N TYR A 144 5.97 -5.53 4.32
CA TYR A 144 5.32 -4.50 5.12
C TYR A 144 5.90 -4.43 6.54
N HIS A 145 6.00 -5.56 7.25
CA HIS A 145 6.59 -5.58 8.59
C HIS A 145 8.06 -5.16 8.60
N ALA A 146 8.85 -5.59 7.61
CA ALA A 146 10.24 -5.18 7.47
C ALA A 146 10.37 -3.66 7.25
N MET A 147 9.53 -3.09 6.38
CA MET A 147 9.50 -1.64 6.11
C MET A 147 9.09 -0.84 7.34
N VAL A 148 8.04 -1.25 8.05
CA VAL A 148 7.59 -0.60 9.28
C VAL A 148 8.71 -0.58 10.33
N LEU A 149 9.41 -1.70 10.52
CA LEU A 149 10.53 -1.80 11.46
C LEU A 149 11.68 -0.85 11.07
N GLU A 150 12.11 -0.93 9.81
CA GLU A 150 13.22 -0.14 9.27
C GLU A 150 12.94 1.37 9.35
N THR A 151 11.76 1.79 8.93
CA THR A 151 11.42 3.21 8.89
C THR A 151 11.19 3.78 10.28
N ASN A 152 10.63 2.99 11.21
CA ASN A 152 10.52 3.41 12.61
C ASN A 152 11.87 3.62 13.26
N GLU A 153 12.88 2.80 12.95
CA GLU A 153 14.24 3.03 13.42
C GLU A 153 14.84 4.33 12.82
N ARG A 154 14.57 4.63 11.54
CA ARG A 154 14.98 5.91 10.92
C ARG A 154 14.30 7.11 11.59
N LEU A 155 13.00 7.03 11.87
CA LEU A 155 12.25 8.08 12.60
C LEU A 155 12.80 8.28 14.01
N ARG A 156 13.10 7.19 14.73
CA ARG A 156 13.72 7.25 16.06
C ARG A 156 15.06 7.97 16.03
N ARG A 157 15.90 7.71 15.02
CA ARG A 157 17.19 8.40 14.84
C ARG A 157 17.03 9.88 14.53
N ARG A 158 16.06 10.23 13.68
CA ARG A 158 15.82 11.63 13.23
C ARG A 158 15.14 12.50 14.29
N TYR A 159 14.16 11.94 15.01
CA TYR A 159 13.27 12.71 15.91
C TYR A 159 13.40 12.36 17.39
N GLY A 160 14.10 11.26 17.71
CA GLY A 160 14.36 10.85 19.09
C GLY A 160 13.16 10.21 19.79
N VAL A 161 13.21 10.26 21.12
CA VAL A 161 12.21 9.71 22.04
C VAL A 161 11.67 10.82 22.94
N VAL A 162 10.43 10.69 23.38
CA VAL A 162 9.79 11.58 24.35
C VAL A 162 9.49 10.80 25.64
N THR A 163 9.38 11.53 26.75
CA THR A 163 9.02 10.96 28.04
C THR A 163 7.51 11.09 28.20
N GLU A 164 6.81 9.96 28.30
CA GLU A 164 5.36 9.90 28.52
C GLU A 164 5.11 9.55 29.99
N GLY A 165 4.52 10.47 30.74
CA GLY A 165 4.20 10.27 32.14
C GLY A 165 2.84 9.59 32.29
N HIS A 166 2.77 8.53 33.10
CA HIS A 166 1.50 7.89 33.42
C HIS A 166 0.74 8.74 34.45
N PRO A 167 -0.51 9.17 34.17
CA PRO A 167 -1.31 9.87 35.17
C PRO A 167 -1.58 8.94 36.36
N GLY A 168 -0.96 9.20 37.51
CA GLY A 168 -1.29 8.56 38.79
C GLY A 168 -0.20 7.70 39.45
N ASP A 169 0.87 7.33 38.75
CA ASP A 169 1.93 6.45 39.33
C ASP A 169 3.33 7.10 39.39
N GLY A 170 3.50 8.30 38.82
CA GLY A 170 4.79 9.00 38.81
C GLY A 170 5.89 8.31 37.98
N THR A 171 5.56 7.22 37.30
CA THR A 171 6.41 6.49 36.36
C THR A 171 6.31 7.12 34.97
N ALA A 172 7.45 7.21 34.29
CA ALA A 172 7.54 7.84 32.98
C ALA A 172 8.36 6.97 32.01
N ASP A 173 7.73 6.60 30.89
CA ASP A 173 8.35 5.74 29.89
C ASP A 173 8.96 6.57 28.77
N ARG A 174 10.10 6.10 28.23
CA ARG A 174 10.71 6.69 27.04
C ARG A 174 10.12 6.04 25.81
N VAL A 175 9.17 6.73 25.18
CA VAL A 175 8.50 6.26 23.97
C VAL A 175 9.05 6.97 22.74
N GLN A 176 9.06 6.27 21.60
CA GLN A 176 9.46 6.88 20.34
C GLN A 176 8.51 8.01 19.95
N LYS A 177 9.06 9.15 19.53
CA LYS A 177 8.27 10.37 19.28
C LYS A 177 7.26 10.22 18.14
N TYR A 178 7.71 9.66 17.02
CA TYR A 178 6.87 9.43 15.84
C TYR A 178 7.07 8.01 15.34
N ARG A 179 5.99 7.41 14.83
CA ARG A 179 6.03 6.08 14.22
C ARG A 179 5.34 6.10 12.87
N GLN A 180 5.58 5.10 12.06
CA GLN A 180 4.86 4.78 10.83
C GLN A 180 4.33 3.36 10.94
N SER A 181 3.09 3.21 10.55
CA SER A 181 2.35 1.94 10.56
C SER A 181 1.41 1.82 9.36
N VAL A 182 1.13 2.91 8.65
CA VAL A 182 0.31 2.89 7.43
C VAL A 182 1.18 3.30 6.26
N ILE A 183 1.28 2.42 5.25
CA ILE A 183 2.12 2.63 4.07
C ILE A 183 1.21 2.83 2.85
N PHE A 184 1.37 3.97 2.19
CA PHE A 184 0.74 4.28 0.90
C PHE A 184 1.70 4.06 -0.27
N GLY A 185 1.17 3.92 -1.48
CA GLY A 185 1.96 4.03 -2.71
C GLY A 185 2.67 5.38 -2.83
N ALA A 186 3.74 5.44 -3.62
CA ALA A 186 4.53 6.65 -3.83
C ALA A 186 4.62 7.00 -5.32
N ASP A 187 4.24 8.22 -5.69
CA ASP A 187 4.36 8.76 -7.05
C ASP A 187 5.55 9.72 -7.20
N LYS A 188 6.00 9.88 -8.45
CA LYS A 188 7.05 10.82 -8.87
C LYS A 188 6.58 12.27 -9.01
N ILE A 189 5.27 12.49 -9.12
CA ILE A 189 4.67 13.82 -9.30
C ILE A 189 3.75 14.15 -8.14
N CYS A 190 3.78 15.42 -7.71
CA CYS A 190 2.75 15.93 -6.80
C CYS A 190 1.52 16.33 -7.62
N TRP A 191 0.47 15.54 -7.54
CA TRP A 191 -0.79 15.81 -8.21
C TRP A 191 -1.96 15.32 -7.34
N PRO A 192 -3.10 16.05 -7.30
CA PRO A 192 -3.41 17.31 -7.98
C PRO A 192 -3.06 18.56 -7.15
N ASN A 193 -2.41 18.41 -5.99
CA ASN A 193 -2.10 19.53 -5.11
C ASN A 193 -1.14 20.54 -5.77
N PRO A 194 -1.33 21.85 -5.52
CA PRO A 194 -0.39 22.87 -5.99
C PRO A 194 0.95 22.76 -5.26
N VAL A 195 2.03 23.24 -5.88
CA VAL A 195 3.42 23.06 -5.38
C VAL A 195 3.62 23.67 -3.99
N GLU A 196 2.87 24.71 -3.65
CA GLU A 196 2.92 25.41 -2.36
C GLU A 196 2.10 24.73 -1.26
N ASP A 197 1.34 23.69 -1.59
CA ASP A 197 0.58 22.88 -0.63
C ASP A 197 1.55 22.05 0.23
N PRO A 198 1.27 21.87 1.53
CA PRO A 198 2.07 20.96 2.36
C PRO A 198 2.22 19.55 1.77
N ALA A 199 1.23 19.07 1.01
CA ALA A 199 1.28 17.80 0.27
C ALA A 199 2.48 17.67 -0.69
N CYS A 200 2.98 18.80 -1.20
CA CYS A 200 4.12 18.85 -2.11
C CYS A 200 5.39 19.42 -1.44
N ALA A 201 5.22 20.45 -0.62
CA ALA A 201 6.30 21.25 -0.08
C ALA A 201 6.91 20.70 1.22
N ALA A 202 6.11 20.02 2.04
CA ALA A 202 6.51 19.57 3.37
C ALA A 202 6.93 18.10 3.43
N VAL A 203 6.66 17.32 2.37
CA VAL A 203 6.94 15.88 2.34
C VAL A 203 8.44 15.58 2.25
N PRO A 204 8.93 14.52 2.89
CA PRO A 204 10.35 14.17 2.90
C PRO A 204 10.86 13.80 1.50
N TYR A 205 12.17 13.94 1.31
CA TYR A 205 12.84 13.44 0.10
C TYR A 205 12.81 11.92 0.04
N SER A 206 12.84 11.39 -1.19
CA SER A 206 12.98 9.95 -1.43
C SER A 206 14.26 9.39 -0.81
N ILE A 207 14.14 8.17 -0.28
CA ILE A 207 15.24 7.41 0.31
C ILE A 207 16.08 6.63 -0.73
N LEU A 208 15.65 6.62 -1.99
CA LEU A 208 16.42 6.04 -3.09
C LEU A 208 17.75 6.80 -3.27
N PRO A 209 18.78 6.16 -3.85
CA PRO A 209 20.05 6.82 -4.16
C PRO A 209 19.86 8.14 -4.92
N LYS A 210 20.64 9.17 -4.58
CA LYS A 210 20.51 10.53 -5.17
C LYS A 210 20.88 10.59 -6.66
N ASP A 211 21.44 9.51 -7.18
CA ASP A 211 21.94 9.33 -8.54
C ASP A 211 21.30 8.11 -9.23
N VAL A 212 20.15 7.63 -8.75
CA VAL A 212 19.50 6.41 -9.27
C VAL A 212 19.20 6.49 -10.78
N TYR A 213 18.85 7.67 -11.29
CA TYR A 213 18.67 7.96 -12.73
C TYR A 213 19.89 8.67 -13.35
N GLY A 214 21.05 8.57 -12.70
CA GLY A 214 22.26 9.29 -13.10
C GLY A 214 22.12 10.81 -12.95
N PRO A 215 22.75 11.61 -13.83
CA PRO A 215 22.77 13.08 -13.73
C PRO A 215 21.40 13.77 -13.84
N LEU A 216 20.37 13.08 -14.33
CA LEU A 216 19.00 13.57 -14.48
C LEU A 216 18.14 13.39 -13.23
N THR A 217 18.64 12.67 -12.22
CA THR A 217 17.89 12.38 -10.98
C THR A 217 17.35 13.67 -10.35
N ASP A 218 16.03 13.75 -10.19
CA ASP A 218 15.29 14.89 -9.62
C ASP A 218 15.45 16.22 -10.39
N ARG A 219 15.88 16.17 -11.65
CA ARG A 219 16.08 17.34 -12.53
C ARG A 219 15.25 17.28 -13.80
N ASP A 220 14.46 16.23 -13.97
CA ASP A 220 13.62 16.03 -15.13
C ASP A 220 12.33 16.85 -14.99
N PRO A 221 12.09 17.84 -15.88
CA PRO A 221 10.88 18.65 -15.84
C PRO A 221 9.61 17.82 -16.07
N ASP A 222 9.72 16.73 -16.83
CA ASP A 222 8.63 15.80 -17.07
C ASP A 222 8.58 14.71 -16.00
N ALA A 223 9.44 14.75 -14.99
CA ALA A 223 9.44 13.86 -13.82
C ALA A 223 9.63 12.36 -14.06
N PHE A 224 9.93 11.90 -15.28
CA PHE A 224 10.26 10.49 -15.56
C PHE A 224 11.52 10.04 -14.82
N HIS A 225 12.50 10.93 -14.62
CA HIS A 225 13.73 10.65 -13.85
C HIS A 225 13.72 11.26 -12.44
N ASN A 226 12.55 11.54 -11.88
CA ASN A 226 12.43 11.98 -10.49
C ASN A 226 12.22 10.78 -9.57
N ARG A 227 12.80 10.83 -8.37
CA ARG A 227 12.57 9.79 -7.37
C ARG A 227 11.16 9.93 -6.80
N PRO A 228 10.40 8.84 -6.64
CA PRO A 228 9.07 8.90 -6.03
C PRO A 228 9.16 9.48 -4.62
N ARG A 229 8.25 10.39 -4.29
CA ARG A 229 8.18 11.02 -2.95
C ARG A 229 6.81 11.55 -2.55
N TYR A 230 5.86 11.55 -3.46
CA TYR A 230 4.51 12.06 -3.20
C TYR A 230 3.56 10.91 -2.93
N LEU A 231 2.57 11.12 -2.08
CA LEU A 231 1.59 10.09 -1.74
C LEU A 231 0.80 9.68 -2.98
N ASN A 232 0.49 8.39 -3.12
CA ASN A 232 -0.53 7.88 -4.03
C ASN A 232 -1.65 7.18 -3.22
N SER A 233 -2.91 7.53 -3.46
CA SER A 233 -4.05 7.03 -2.67
C SER A 233 -4.63 5.68 -3.13
N GLY A 234 -4.17 5.13 -4.26
CA GLY A 234 -4.76 3.92 -4.83
C GLY A 234 -4.27 2.62 -4.21
N THR A 235 -3.25 2.66 -3.34
CA THR A 235 -2.83 1.51 -2.53
C THR A 235 -2.46 1.94 -1.13
N VAL A 236 -2.99 1.23 -0.12
CA VAL A 236 -2.64 1.44 1.29
C VAL A 236 -2.67 0.14 2.07
N ILE A 237 -1.69 -0.05 2.95
CA ILE A 237 -1.64 -1.16 3.90
C ILE A 237 -1.33 -0.67 5.31
N GLY A 238 -2.00 -1.22 6.32
CA GLY A 238 -1.71 -0.92 7.72
C GLY A 238 -2.72 -1.52 8.68
N PRO A 239 -2.55 -1.34 10.00
CA PRO A 239 -3.49 -1.83 11.00
C PRO A 239 -4.80 -1.06 10.87
N VAL A 240 -5.94 -1.76 11.00
CA VAL A 240 -7.28 -1.17 10.87
C VAL A 240 -7.46 0.02 11.82
N ALA A 241 -6.93 -0.02 13.04
CA ALA A 241 -7.02 1.11 13.97
C ALA A 241 -6.42 2.41 13.40
N ASP A 242 -5.22 2.33 12.82
CA ASP A 242 -4.50 3.49 12.29
C ASP A 242 -5.11 3.94 10.96
N VAL A 243 -5.46 2.99 10.08
CA VAL A 243 -6.14 3.29 8.81
C VAL A 243 -7.51 3.95 9.05
N ARG A 244 -8.30 3.43 10.00
CA ARG A 244 -9.60 4.04 10.38
C ARG A 244 -9.43 5.47 10.89
N ALA A 245 -8.37 5.76 11.65
CA ALA A 245 -8.12 7.11 12.13
C ALA A 245 -7.82 8.09 10.98
N ILE A 246 -7.06 7.66 9.98
CA ILE A 246 -6.78 8.44 8.75
C ILE A 246 -8.09 8.69 7.98
N TYR A 247 -8.86 7.64 7.70
CA TYR A 247 -10.11 7.76 6.95
C TYR A 247 -11.16 8.62 7.67
N LYS A 248 -11.21 8.56 9.01
CA LYS A 248 -12.06 9.47 9.81
C LYS A 248 -11.72 10.93 9.56
N TYR A 249 -10.43 11.27 9.56
CA TYR A 249 -9.98 12.64 9.31
C TYR A 249 -10.19 13.05 7.84
N ALA A 250 -10.02 12.10 6.90
CA ALA A 250 -10.33 12.32 5.49
C ALA A 250 -11.82 12.65 5.26
N VAL A 251 -12.75 11.96 5.93
CA VAL A 251 -14.19 12.28 5.88
C VAL A 251 -14.42 13.73 6.32
N GLN A 252 -13.82 14.15 7.43
CA GLN A 252 -13.94 15.54 7.93
C GLN A 252 -13.44 16.56 6.91
N LYS A 253 -12.33 16.28 6.23
CA LYS A 253 -11.79 17.15 5.17
C LYS A 253 -12.69 17.21 3.93
N VAL A 254 -13.26 16.08 3.52
CA VAL A 254 -14.19 15.99 2.38
C VAL A 254 -15.50 16.75 2.64
N GLU A 255 -15.94 16.82 3.90
CA GLU A 255 -17.15 17.56 4.32
C GLU A 255 -16.98 19.08 4.34
N GLN A 256 -15.74 19.58 4.34
CA GLN A 256 -15.47 21.01 4.22
C GLN A 256 -15.93 21.52 2.84
N LYS A 257 -16.54 22.71 2.83
CA LYS A 257 -17.20 23.28 1.65
C LYS A 257 -16.25 23.33 0.45
N GLY A 258 -16.63 22.65 -0.64
CA GLY A 258 -15.90 22.63 -1.91
C GLY A 258 -14.80 21.56 -2.03
N ARG A 259 -14.42 20.89 -0.93
CA ARG A 259 -13.33 19.91 -0.93
C ARG A 259 -13.74 18.50 -1.37
N GLY A 260 -15.00 18.14 -1.22
CA GLY A 260 -15.51 16.84 -1.68
C GLY A 260 -15.54 16.61 -3.20
N LYS A 261 -15.01 17.54 -4.01
CA LYS A 261 -14.92 17.46 -5.49
C LYS A 261 -13.48 17.32 -6.01
N ILE A 262 -12.48 17.35 -5.12
CA ILE A 262 -11.06 17.49 -5.47
C ILE A 262 -10.36 16.12 -5.61
N GLY A 263 -11.05 15.04 -5.20
CA GLY A 263 -10.54 13.66 -5.30
C GLY A 263 -9.94 13.14 -4.00
N ASP A 264 -9.84 11.81 -3.86
CA ASP A 264 -9.26 11.14 -2.70
C ASP A 264 -7.75 11.35 -2.61
N GLN A 265 -7.06 11.31 -3.75
CA GLN A 265 -5.63 11.62 -3.88
C GLN A 265 -5.26 12.94 -3.21
N PHE A 266 -6.02 14.01 -3.49
CA PHE A 266 -5.79 15.34 -2.92
C PHE A 266 -5.92 15.36 -1.39
N VAL A 267 -6.96 14.70 -0.86
CA VAL A 267 -7.26 14.69 0.57
C VAL A 267 -6.18 13.93 1.34
N PHE A 268 -5.81 12.73 0.89
CA PHE A 268 -4.79 11.95 1.59
C PHE A 268 -3.39 12.55 1.47
N ALA A 269 -3.05 13.13 0.32
CA ALA A 269 -1.77 13.82 0.14
C ALA A 269 -1.66 15.05 1.06
N GLU A 270 -2.75 15.80 1.24
CA GLU A 270 -2.79 16.90 2.21
C GLU A 270 -2.61 16.40 3.65
N ILE A 271 -3.32 15.34 4.08
CA ILE A 271 -3.15 14.77 5.43
C ILE A 271 -1.68 14.38 5.68
N PHE A 272 -1.04 13.74 4.70
CA PHE A 272 0.37 13.37 4.79
C PHE A 272 1.28 14.61 4.84
N GLY A 273 1.03 15.61 3.99
CA GLY A 273 1.77 16.88 4.02
C GLY A 273 1.65 17.60 5.35
N GLU A 274 0.45 17.65 5.94
CA GLU A 274 0.21 18.27 7.24
C GLU A 274 0.98 17.56 8.37
N GLN A 275 1.02 16.23 8.35
CA GLN A 275 1.81 15.42 9.27
C GLN A 275 3.30 15.78 9.18
N GLU A 276 3.88 15.77 7.98
CA GLU A 276 5.31 16.01 7.78
C GLU A 276 5.68 17.47 8.07
N PHE A 277 4.80 18.43 7.75
CA PHE A 277 4.94 19.82 8.14
C PHE A 277 5.04 19.98 9.65
N GLN A 278 4.16 19.31 10.41
CA GLN A 278 4.21 19.34 11.87
C GLN A 278 5.50 18.72 12.40
N ARG A 279 5.91 17.55 11.86
CA ARG A 279 7.14 16.85 12.27
C ARG A 279 8.36 17.74 12.10
N GLU A 280 8.52 18.38 10.94
CA GLU A 280 9.64 19.27 10.64
C GLU A 280 9.60 20.58 11.42
N THR A 281 8.41 21.17 11.61
CA THR A 281 8.25 22.38 12.42
C THR A 281 8.70 22.15 13.85
N ILE A 282 8.23 21.06 14.47
CA ILE A 282 8.62 20.67 15.83
C ILE A 282 10.12 20.35 15.90
N ARG A 283 10.70 19.67 14.89
CA ARG A 283 12.14 19.37 14.84
C ARG A 283 12.97 20.66 14.89
N ARG A 284 12.64 21.65 14.05
CA ARG A 284 13.36 22.93 13.97
C ARG A 284 13.28 23.75 15.25
N THR A 285 12.10 23.81 15.87
CA THR A 285 11.91 24.60 17.09
C THR A 285 12.56 23.94 18.29
N SER A 286 12.63 22.60 18.34
CA SER A 286 13.24 21.83 19.44
C SER A 286 14.74 21.54 19.28
N GLN A 287 15.37 21.98 18.19
CA GLN A 287 16.81 21.80 17.95
C GLN A 287 17.68 22.61 18.90
N SER A 288 18.75 21.98 19.38
CA SER A 288 19.86 22.65 20.08
C SER A 288 20.66 23.54 19.12
N THR A 289 21.48 24.44 19.68
CA THR A 289 22.40 25.29 18.90
C THR A 289 23.30 24.49 17.95
N GLY A 290 23.79 23.32 18.40
CA GLY A 290 24.59 22.43 17.55
C GLY A 290 23.78 21.81 16.40
N GLY A 291 22.52 21.44 16.65
CA GLY A 291 21.61 20.95 15.61
C GLY A 291 21.32 22.01 14.55
N ARG A 292 21.12 23.27 14.96
CA ARG A 292 20.93 24.39 14.02
C ARG A 292 22.16 24.66 13.17
N PHE A 293 23.36 24.55 13.75
CA PHE A 293 24.62 24.67 13.01
C PHE A 293 24.80 23.55 11.98
N TYR A 294 24.47 22.31 12.34
CA TYR A 294 24.51 21.18 11.41
C TYR A 294 23.52 21.34 10.26
N ASP A 295 22.29 21.78 10.54
CA ASP A 295 21.30 22.08 9.50
C ASP A 295 21.78 23.21 8.58
N TRP A 296 22.35 24.29 9.13
CA TRP A 296 22.96 25.35 8.33
C TRP A 296 24.10 24.84 7.43
N LEU A 297 25.00 24.00 7.98
CA LEU A 297 26.12 23.43 7.24
C LEU A 297 25.64 22.50 6.12
N SER A 298 24.71 21.60 6.43
CA SER A 298 24.14 20.67 5.45
C SER A 298 23.35 21.39 4.35
N ASN A 299 22.62 22.45 4.68
CA ASN A 299 21.96 23.31 3.69
C ASN A 299 22.99 23.99 2.77
N THR A 300 24.07 24.53 3.34
CA THR A 300 25.15 25.20 2.58
C THR A 300 25.88 24.23 1.65
N LEU A 301 26.06 22.99 2.07
CA LEU A 301 26.69 21.92 1.27
C LEU A 301 25.72 21.21 0.31
N GLY A 302 24.43 21.57 0.30
CA GLY A 302 23.42 20.90 -0.53
C GLY A 302 23.11 19.45 -0.11
N THR A 303 23.46 19.06 1.12
CA THR A 303 23.26 17.70 1.64
C THR A 303 22.05 17.58 2.56
N SER A 304 21.36 18.69 2.84
CA SER A 304 20.20 18.74 3.72
C SER A 304 19.09 17.76 3.33
N GLU A 305 18.53 17.11 4.35
CA GLU A 305 17.37 16.21 4.23
C GLU A 305 16.06 16.89 4.64
N SER A 306 16.08 18.20 4.92
CA SER A 306 14.91 18.96 5.34
C SER A 306 14.18 19.50 4.11
N PRO A 307 12.89 19.15 3.89
CA PRO A 307 12.14 19.63 2.72
C PRO A 307 11.76 21.12 2.84
N LEU A 308 11.56 21.62 4.06
CA LEU A 308 11.18 23.01 4.33
C LEU A 308 12.33 24.00 4.12
N SER A 309 12.81 24.28 2.90
CA SER A 309 13.85 25.30 2.75
C SER A 309 13.40 26.68 3.28
N ALA A 310 14.33 27.55 3.68
CA ALA A 310 14.02 28.90 4.18
C ALA A 310 13.24 29.78 3.16
N ASN A 311 13.21 29.37 1.89
CA ASN A 311 12.60 30.10 0.79
C ASN A 311 11.25 29.52 0.32
N VAL A 312 10.77 28.42 0.93
CA VAL A 312 9.47 27.84 0.56
C VAL A 312 8.39 28.48 1.43
N THR A 313 7.63 29.42 0.83
CA THR A 313 6.36 29.88 1.38
C THR A 313 5.32 28.79 1.18
N ILE A 314 5.13 27.96 2.22
CA ILE A 314 3.96 27.09 2.29
C ILE A 314 2.75 27.97 2.56
N ASN A 315 1.74 27.89 1.69
CA ASN A 315 0.55 28.72 1.82
C ASN A 315 -0.17 28.43 3.14
N ASN A 316 -0.22 29.42 4.04
CA ASN A 316 -1.17 29.55 5.15
C ASN A 316 -1.36 28.32 6.06
N MET A 317 -0.37 27.42 6.14
CA MET A 317 -0.44 26.33 7.12
C MET A 317 0.16 26.79 8.45
N THR A 318 -0.72 26.97 9.44
CA THR A 318 -0.35 27.10 10.84
C THR A 318 -0.92 25.91 11.61
N THR A 319 -0.11 25.33 12.50
CA THR A 319 -0.58 24.24 13.35
C THR A 319 -1.59 24.78 14.36
N VAL A 320 -2.78 24.20 14.40
CA VAL A 320 -3.83 24.54 15.37
C VAL A 320 -3.56 23.79 16.67
N ALA A 321 -3.54 24.51 17.79
CA ALA A 321 -3.39 23.90 19.11
C ALA A 321 -4.54 22.91 19.39
N GLY A 322 -4.22 21.74 19.95
CA GLY A 322 -5.19 20.67 20.22
C GLY A 322 -5.58 19.81 19.00
N GLN A 323 -5.15 20.16 17.78
CA GLN A 323 -5.41 19.34 16.60
C GLN A 323 -4.36 18.22 16.45
N ARG A 324 -4.83 17.01 16.13
CA ARG A 324 -3.97 15.87 15.79
C ARG A 324 -3.52 15.95 14.34
N TYR A 325 -2.20 15.90 14.11
CA TYR A 325 -1.61 15.76 12.77
C TYR A 325 -0.75 14.49 12.60
N GLU A 326 -0.46 13.75 13.68
CA GLU A 326 0.29 12.49 13.60
C GLU A 326 -0.65 11.31 13.33
N TYR A 327 -0.58 10.76 12.11
CA TYR A 327 -1.40 9.66 11.63
C TYR A 327 -0.57 8.42 11.24
N SER A 328 0.73 8.41 11.53
CA SER A 328 1.64 7.31 11.25
C SER A 328 1.69 6.90 9.77
N ILE A 329 1.48 7.87 8.87
CA ILE A 329 1.55 7.68 7.42
C ILE A 329 3.01 7.65 6.97
N GLY A 330 3.35 6.67 6.13
CA GLY A 330 4.58 6.57 5.36
C GLY A 330 4.31 6.15 3.91
N LEU A 331 5.33 6.22 3.07
CA LEU A 331 5.24 5.91 1.63
C LEU A 331 6.20 4.78 1.25
N ASP A 332 5.84 4.00 0.23
CA ASP A 332 6.68 2.97 -0.39
C ASP A 332 7.60 3.56 -1.48
N TYR A 333 8.64 4.29 -1.06
CA TYR A 333 9.58 4.97 -1.97
C TYR A 333 10.36 4.01 -2.91
N GLU A 334 10.52 2.75 -2.51
CA GLU A 334 11.38 1.78 -3.21
C GLU A 334 10.55 0.79 -4.06
N SER A 335 9.23 0.99 -4.14
CA SER A 335 8.30 0.05 -4.80
C SER A 335 8.47 -1.39 -4.30
N ARG A 336 8.62 -1.56 -2.98
CA ARG A 336 8.79 -2.88 -2.31
C ARG A 336 7.47 -3.64 -2.20
N LEU A 337 6.36 -2.91 -2.13
CA LEU A 337 4.98 -3.38 -2.03
C LEU A 337 4.16 -2.99 -3.27
N PHE A 338 4.25 -1.72 -3.66
CA PHE A 338 3.40 -1.11 -4.67
C PHE A 338 4.26 -0.40 -5.71
N GLN A 339 4.04 -0.73 -6.97
CA GLN A 339 4.61 0.01 -8.07
C GLN A 339 3.51 0.84 -8.73
N THR A 340 3.52 2.14 -8.47
CA THR A 340 2.69 3.08 -9.23
C THR A 340 3.32 3.31 -10.60
N MET A 341 2.52 3.65 -11.62
CA MET A 341 2.97 3.75 -13.02
C MET A 341 3.00 5.19 -13.54
N THR A 342 2.48 6.16 -12.79
CA THR A 342 2.55 7.57 -13.16
C THR A 342 4.01 8.02 -13.27
N HIS A 343 4.48 8.12 -14.52
CA HIS A 343 5.86 8.50 -14.90
C HIS A 343 6.94 7.50 -14.46
N SER A 344 6.51 6.29 -14.09
CA SER A 344 7.37 5.21 -13.59
C SER A 344 7.14 3.89 -14.34
N ALA A 345 6.27 3.87 -15.35
CA ALA A 345 6.09 2.71 -16.22
C ALA A 345 7.41 2.29 -16.91
N GLU A 346 8.23 3.25 -17.33
CA GLU A 346 9.55 2.99 -17.93
C GLU A 346 10.60 2.50 -16.91
N ASP A 347 10.30 2.54 -15.61
CA ASP A 347 11.18 1.95 -14.59
C ASP A 347 11.05 0.42 -14.51
N LEU A 348 10.07 -0.16 -15.20
CA LEU A 348 9.73 -1.57 -15.10
C LEU A 348 10.17 -2.37 -16.31
N GLU A 349 10.76 -3.52 -16.01
CA GLU A 349 11.02 -4.57 -16.99
C GLU A 349 10.46 -5.91 -16.53
N PHE A 350 10.03 -6.75 -17.48
CA PHE A 350 9.59 -8.12 -17.18
C PHE A 350 10.78 -9.06 -17.23
N ILE A 351 11.37 -9.34 -16.06
CA ILE A 351 12.67 -10.00 -15.95
C ILE A 351 12.56 -11.50 -15.71
N VAL A 352 13.32 -12.27 -16.49
CA VAL A 352 13.62 -13.70 -16.23
C VAL A 352 14.99 -13.82 -15.57
N TYR A 353 15.01 -14.16 -14.28
CA TYR A 353 16.21 -14.15 -13.43
C TYR A 353 17.20 -15.30 -13.66
N ASN A 354 16.91 -16.22 -14.56
CA ASN A 354 17.83 -17.31 -14.94
C ASN A 354 18.79 -16.91 -16.08
N SER A 355 18.55 -15.81 -16.79
CA SER A 355 19.33 -15.43 -17.97
C SER A 355 20.32 -14.30 -17.66
N SER A 356 21.60 -14.64 -17.48
CA SER A 356 22.66 -13.63 -17.27
C SER A 356 22.82 -12.69 -18.46
N ALA A 357 22.71 -13.22 -19.69
CA ALA A 357 22.79 -12.42 -20.92
C ALA A 357 21.66 -11.37 -20.99
N PHE A 358 20.44 -11.76 -20.64
CA PHE A 358 19.30 -10.83 -20.60
C PHE A 358 19.50 -9.74 -19.53
N LEU A 359 19.92 -10.12 -18.33
CA LEU A 359 20.22 -9.17 -17.26
C LEU A 359 21.33 -8.18 -17.65
N SER A 360 22.40 -8.66 -18.30
CA SER A 360 23.46 -7.79 -18.82
C SER A 360 22.97 -6.86 -19.92
N SER A 361 22.00 -7.28 -20.74
CA SER A 361 21.42 -6.41 -21.78
C SER A 361 20.63 -5.24 -21.20
N ILE A 362 19.90 -5.44 -20.09
CA ILE A 362 19.22 -4.37 -19.35
C ILE A 362 20.25 -3.39 -18.78
N GLN A 363 21.31 -3.88 -18.12
CA GLN A 363 22.36 -3.00 -17.60
C GLN A 363 23.07 -2.20 -18.70
N ALA A 364 23.24 -2.79 -19.89
CA ALA A 364 23.82 -2.10 -21.05
C ALA A 364 22.90 -1.02 -21.63
N ALA A 365 21.58 -1.25 -21.62
CA ALA A 365 20.59 -0.28 -22.08
C ALA A 365 20.42 0.90 -21.12
N HIS A 366 20.70 0.71 -19.81
CA HIS A 366 20.54 1.73 -18.78
C HIS A 366 21.87 1.96 -18.02
N PRO A 367 22.74 2.88 -18.48
CA PRO A 367 24.08 3.08 -17.90
C PRO A 367 24.09 3.42 -16.40
N SER A 368 23.05 4.06 -15.86
CA SER A 368 22.94 4.35 -14.42
C SER A 368 22.74 3.10 -13.56
N LEU A 369 22.36 1.97 -14.16
CA LEU A 369 22.21 0.68 -13.48
C LEU A 369 23.53 -0.11 -13.40
N HIS A 370 24.62 0.42 -13.94
CA HIS A 370 25.90 -0.28 -13.99
C HIS A 370 26.38 -0.69 -12.58
N GLY A 371 26.47 -2.00 -12.34
CA GLY A 371 26.89 -2.56 -11.06
C GLY A 371 25.76 -2.84 -10.07
N LEU A 372 24.50 -2.50 -10.40
CA LEU A 372 23.34 -2.92 -9.60
C LEU A 372 23.06 -4.42 -9.83
N PRO A 373 23.08 -5.25 -8.78
CA PRO A 373 22.81 -6.66 -8.94
C PRO A 373 21.30 -6.93 -9.10
N PHE A 374 20.92 -7.63 -10.17
CA PHE A 374 19.59 -8.21 -10.31
C PHE A 374 19.57 -9.63 -9.78
N PHE A 375 19.17 -9.79 -8.52
CA PHE A 375 18.97 -11.10 -7.91
C PHE A 375 17.51 -11.30 -7.54
N LEU A 376 17.03 -12.54 -7.70
CA LEU A 376 15.72 -12.92 -7.18
C LEU A 376 15.77 -12.85 -5.63
N PRO A 377 14.95 -12.01 -4.97
CA PRO A 377 14.95 -11.89 -3.53
C PRO A 377 14.64 -13.21 -2.80
N THR A 378 15.20 -13.38 -1.59
CA THR A 378 15.07 -14.65 -0.83
C THR A 378 13.64 -14.94 -0.39
N ASP A 379 12.82 -13.92 -0.18
CA ASP A 379 11.40 -14.08 0.13
C ASP A 379 10.60 -14.65 -1.05
N ILE A 380 11.02 -14.41 -2.29
CA ILE A 380 10.43 -15.00 -3.50
C ILE A 380 11.03 -16.38 -3.79
N GLN A 381 12.36 -16.56 -3.60
CA GLN A 381 13.01 -17.86 -3.79
C GLN A 381 12.43 -18.97 -2.89
N GLN A 382 11.92 -18.61 -1.71
CA GLN A 382 11.34 -19.53 -0.73
C GLN A 382 9.86 -19.85 -0.99
N LEU A 383 9.22 -19.16 -1.95
CA LEU A 383 7.84 -19.45 -2.31
C LEU A 383 7.72 -20.79 -3.03
N LYS A 384 6.52 -21.37 -2.96
CA LYS A 384 6.15 -22.47 -3.83
C LYS A 384 6.22 -22.01 -5.30
N PRO A 385 6.60 -22.88 -6.26
CA PRO A 385 6.61 -22.53 -7.68
C PRO A 385 5.25 -21.97 -8.17
N PRO A 386 5.25 -21.04 -9.14
CA PRO A 386 4.05 -20.28 -9.56
C PRO A 386 2.85 -21.13 -10.03
N PHE A 387 3.10 -22.35 -10.52
CA PHE A 387 2.06 -23.26 -11.03
C PHE A 387 1.83 -24.49 -10.14
N SER A 388 2.34 -24.48 -8.91
CA SER A 388 2.22 -25.61 -7.98
C SER A 388 0.86 -25.62 -7.25
N PHE A 389 -0.18 -25.99 -7.98
CA PHE A 389 -1.48 -26.36 -7.40
C PHE A 389 -1.47 -27.86 -7.08
N ALA A 390 -2.15 -28.27 -6.00
CA ALA A 390 -2.22 -29.68 -5.64
C ALA A 390 -2.83 -30.49 -6.79
N SER A 391 -2.08 -31.44 -7.34
CA SER A 391 -2.56 -32.32 -8.41
C SER A 391 -3.74 -33.17 -7.91
N PRO A 392 -4.71 -33.52 -8.78
CA PRO A 392 -5.84 -34.37 -8.42
C PRO A 392 -5.44 -35.73 -7.81
N GLY A 393 -4.25 -36.25 -8.14
CA GLY A 393 -3.73 -37.52 -7.63
C GLY A 393 -3.50 -37.58 -6.11
N ASP A 394 -3.23 -36.44 -5.46
CA ASP A 394 -3.07 -36.38 -3.99
C ASP A 394 -4.41 -36.42 -3.22
N GLN A 395 -5.54 -36.36 -3.94
CA GLN A 395 -6.90 -36.44 -3.39
C GLN A 395 -7.53 -37.83 -3.59
N ALA A 396 -6.88 -38.75 -4.32
CA ALA A 396 -7.47 -40.03 -4.72
C ALA A 396 -7.54 -41.10 -3.60
N THR A 397 -6.99 -40.85 -2.41
CA THR A 397 -6.95 -41.87 -1.34
C THR A 397 -8.17 -41.90 -0.41
N ASN A 398 -9.14 -40.98 -0.56
CA ASN A 398 -10.42 -41.07 0.19
C ASN A 398 -11.63 -40.70 -0.69
N LEU A 399 -11.91 -41.56 -1.68
CA LEU A 399 -13.09 -41.52 -2.57
C LEU A 399 -14.46 -41.69 -1.87
N GLN A 400 -14.52 -41.69 -0.53
CA GLN A 400 -15.78 -41.79 0.23
C GLN A 400 -16.23 -40.47 0.88
N GLU A 401 -15.35 -39.49 1.08
CA GLU A 401 -15.74 -38.18 1.65
C GLU A 401 -16.06 -37.11 0.57
N SER A 402 -15.71 -37.33 -0.70
CA SER A 402 -15.93 -36.33 -1.77
C SER A 402 -17.34 -36.30 -2.36
N LYS A 403 -18.23 -37.23 -2.00
CA LYS A 403 -19.59 -37.27 -2.57
C LYS A 403 -20.47 -36.08 -2.17
N ASN A 404 -20.09 -35.32 -1.15
CA ASN A 404 -20.83 -34.15 -0.66
C ASN A 404 -20.13 -32.80 -0.85
N SER A 405 -18.99 -32.74 -1.56
CA SER A 405 -18.36 -31.46 -1.95
C SER A 405 -18.38 -31.32 -3.47
N LEU A 406 -19.36 -30.54 -3.96
CA LEU A 406 -19.55 -30.10 -5.35
C LEU A 406 -18.39 -29.19 -5.82
N LEU A 407 -17.16 -29.71 -5.86
CA LEU A 407 -16.00 -29.01 -6.41
C LEU A 407 -16.01 -29.14 -7.95
N LEU A 408 -15.59 -28.08 -8.65
CA LEU A 408 -15.38 -28.06 -10.10
C LEU A 408 -14.67 -29.35 -10.58
N PRO A 409 -15.28 -30.16 -11.47
CA PRO A 409 -14.61 -31.34 -11.99
C PRO A 409 -13.36 -30.95 -12.78
N TYR A 410 -12.32 -31.78 -12.70
CA TYR A 410 -11.11 -31.59 -13.49
C TYR A 410 -11.43 -31.86 -14.97
N SER A 411 -11.00 -30.96 -15.85
CA SER A 411 -11.04 -31.11 -17.31
C SER A 411 -9.63 -30.94 -17.86
N SER A 412 -9.11 -31.94 -18.56
CA SER A 412 -7.81 -31.89 -19.23
C SER A 412 -7.78 -30.88 -20.38
N ASN A 413 -8.90 -30.30 -20.80
CA ASN A 413 -8.91 -29.20 -21.77
C ASN A 413 -8.77 -27.84 -21.05
N LEU A 414 -9.41 -27.69 -19.89
CA LEU A 414 -9.53 -26.43 -19.17
C LEU A 414 -8.45 -26.23 -18.09
N ASP A 415 -7.86 -27.30 -17.58
CA ASP A 415 -6.99 -27.31 -16.39
C ASP A 415 -5.51 -27.58 -16.71
N ASN A 416 -5.09 -27.33 -17.95
CA ASN A 416 -3.70 -27.48 -18.36
C ASN A 416 -2.84 -26.37 -17.77
N LEU A 417 -1.87 -26.77 -16.93
CA LEU A 417 -0.87 -25.90 -16.33
C LEU A 417 0.54 -26.37 -16.69
N PRO A 418 1.52 -25.46 -16.83
CA PRO A 418 2.90 -25.81 -17.11
C PRO A 418 3.47 -26.80 -16.09
N GLY A 419 4.15 -27.85 -16.58
CA GLY A 419 4.83 -28.85 -15.75
C GLY A 419 3.90 -29.82 -15.02
N GLN A 420 2.61 -29.90 -15.38
CA GLN A 420 1.66 -30.87 -14.81
C GLN A 420 1.26 -32.02 -15.77
N SER A 421 1.69 -32.00 -17.03
CA SER A 421 1.45 -33.08 -17.99
C SER A 421 2.36 -34.27 -17.68
N GLY A 422 1.77 -35.43 -17.39
CA GLY A 422 2.45 -36.65 -16.92
C GLY A 422 3.25 -37.44 -17.96
N GLU A 423 3.79 -36.82 -19.01
CA GLU A 423 4.70 -37.49 -19.96
C GLU A 423 6.14 -37.27 -19.51
N ALA A 424 6.56 -38.07 -18.52
CA ALA A 424 7.90 -38.10 -17.96
C ALA A 424 8.88 -38.98 -18.77
N ASP A 425 8.76 -39.03 -20.09
CA ASP A 425 9.54 -39.95 -20.93
C ASP A 425 10.74 -39.32 -21.66
N ASP A 426 10.92 -37.99 -21.62
CA ASP A 426 12.12 -37.31 -22.16
C ASP A 426 12.85 -36.51 -21.08
N LEU A 427 13.70 -37.20 -20.31
CA LEU A 427 14.50 -36.69 -19.19
C LEU A 427 15.59 -35.68 -19.59
N ASP A 428 15.81 -35.43 -20.88
CA ASP A 428 16.86 -34.54 -21.41
C ASP A 428 16.32 -33.27 -22.11
N SER A 429 15.00 -33.02 -22.10
CA SER A 429 14.41 -31.82 -22.69
C SER A 429 14.27 -30.69 -21.65
N GLU A 430 14.91 -29.54 -21.86
CA GLU A 430 14.65 -28.32 -21.06
C GLU A 430 13.19 -27.84 -21.21
N GLU A 431 12.47 -28.30 -22.22
CA GLU A 431 11.05 -28.00 -22.48
C GLU A 431 10.06 -28.71 -21.53
N GLY A 432 10.53 -29.67 -20.71
CA GLY A 432 9.68 -30.44 -19.77
C GLY A 432 9.69 -29.97 -18.31
N GLN A 433 10.52 -28.99 -17.93
CA GLN A 433 10.67 -28.62 -16.51
C GLN A 433 9.62 -27.60 -16.05
N ALA A 434 8.96 -27.89 -14.93
CA ALA A 434 7.97 -26.99 -14.34
C ALA A 434 8.56 -25.59 -14.06
N PRO A 435 7.89 -24.49 -14.46
CA PRO A 435 8.42 -23.16 -14.26
C PRO A 435 8.67 -22.84 -12.78
N THR A 436 9.78 -22.15 -12.52
CA THR A 436 10.15 -21.65 -11.21
C THR A 436 10.07 -20.12 -11.21
N TRP A 437 10.14 -19.48 -10.04
CA TRP A 437 10.25 -18.03 -9.96
C TRP A 437 11.51 -17.46 -10.64
N ARG A 438 12.52 -18.28 -10.92
CA ARG A 438 13.72 -17.85 -11.69
C ARG A 438 13.49 -17.84 -13.19
N THR A 439 12.62 -18.72 -13.68
CA THR A 439 12.32 -18.86 -15.12
C THR A 439 11.03 -18.14 -15.51
N THR A 440 10.30 -17.60 -14.55
CA THR A 440 9.05 -16.85 -14.75
C THR A 440 9.37 -15.35 -14.91
N PRO A 441 8.83 -14.67 -15.94
CA PRO A 441 8.99 -13.23 -16.08
C PRO A 441 8.26 -12.48 -14.97
N LEU A 442 8.97 -11.60 -14.27
CA LEU A 442 8.43 -10.77 -13.19
C LEU A 442 8.67 -9.30 -13.49
N ALA A 443 7.60 -8.49 -13.46
CA ALA A 443 7.69 -7.04 -13.47
C ALA A 443 8.57 -6.58 -12.31
N THR A 444 9.67 -5.92 -12.65
CA THR A 444 10.76 -5.55 -11.75
C THR A 444 11.10 -4.10 -11.96
N ASN A 445 11.11 -3.30 -10.90
CA ASN A 445 11.62 -1.95 -10.92
C ASN A 445 13.15 -2.01 -11.01
N ILE A 446 13.70 -1.66 -12.16
CA ILE A 446 15.12 -1.84 -12.45
C ILE A 446 16.00 -0.81 -11.72
N TYR A 447 15.44 0.35 -11.39
CA TYR A 447 16.12 1.45 -10.69
C TYR A 447 16.14 1.25 -9.18
N ALA A 448 15.04 0.75 -8.60
CA ALA A 448 14.95 0.39 -7.19
C ALA A 448 15.43 -1.04 -6.88
N ALA A 449 15.73 -1.84 -7.92
CA ALA A 449 16.05 -3.26 -7.83
C ALA A 449 15.00 -4.05 -7.01
N SER A 450 13.72 -3.72 -7.19
CA SER A 450 12.60 -4.28 -6.43
C SER A 450 11.63 -5.04 -7.34
N ILE A 451 11.09 -6.16 -6.85
CA ILE A 451 10.02 -6.92 -7.53
C ILE A 451 8.70 -6.65 -6.79
N PRO A 452 7.90 -5.65 -7.20
CA PRO A 452 6.65 -5.30 -6.53
C PRO A 452 5.62 -6.44 -6.56
N PRO A 453 4.96 -6.76 -5.43
CA PRO A 453 3.82 -7.67 -5.41
C PRO A 453 2.56 -7.12 -6.09
N LEU A 454 2.37 -5.80 -6.11
CA LEU A 454 1.23 -5.13 -6.73
C LEU A 454 1.69 -4.07 -7.74
N LEU A 455 1.02 -4.05 -8.89
CA LEU A 455 1.22 -3.07 -9.95
C LEU A 455 -0.02 -2.17 -10.00
N HIS A 456 0.15 -0.86 -9.85
CA HIS A 456 -0.92 0.13 -9.89
C HIS A 456 -0.78 0.99 -11.15
N ILE A 457 -1.58 0.69 -12.17
CA ILE A 457 -1.57 1.30 -13.51
C ILE A 457 -2.35 2.64 -13.49
N ASN A 458 -1.94 3.56 -12.62
CA ASN A 458 -2.55 4.88 -12.43
C ASN A 458 -2.15 5.94 -13.47
N GLY A 459 -1.19 5.61 -14.34
CA GLY A 459 -0.68 6.50 -15.39
C GLY A 459 -1.36 6.27 -16.74
N ASP A 460 -0.55 5.98 -17.78
CA ASP A 460 -1.05 5.69 -19.13
C ASP A 460 -1.95 4.44 -19.12
N LYS A 461 -3.24 4.65 -19.44
CA LYS A 461 -4.27 3.62 -19.45
C LYS A 461 -4.12 2.65 -20.62
N SER A 462 -3.33 2.97 -21.66
CA SER A 462 -3.01 2.03 -22.74
C SER A 462 -2.27 0.78 -22.22
N LEU A 463 -1.57 0.91 -21.08
CA LEU A 463 -0.84 -0.18 -20.44
C LEU A 463 -1.77 -1.27 -19.86
N LEU A 464 -3.03 -0.94 -19.54
CA LEU A 464 -4.00 -1.92 -19.04
C LEU A 464 -4.25 -3.05 -20.04
N GLU A 465 -4.24 -2.73 -21.34
CA GLU A 465 -4.36 -3.71 -22.41
C GLU A 465 -3.00 -4.31 -22.78
N ALA A 466 -1.97 -3.46 -22.93
CA ALA A 466 -0.68 -3.90 -23.43
C ALA A 466 0.11 -4.80 -22.46
N TRP A 467 -0.10 -4.67 -21.15
CA TRP A 467 0.69 -5.37 -20.13
C TRP A 467 -0.04 -6.50 -19.44
N TRP A 468 -1.38 -6.55 -19.48
CA TRP A 468 -2.13 -7.67 -18.92
C TRP A 468 -1.64 -9.03 -19.47
N PRO A 469 -1.38 -9.18 -20.80
CA PRO A 469 -0.81 -10.42 -21.34
C PRO A 469 0.61 -10.75 -20.92
N LYS A 470 1.35 -9.79 -20.33
CA LYS A 470 2.73 -9.99 -19.87
C LYS A 470 2.81 -10.61 -18.48
N LEU A 471 1.72 -10.57 -17.70
CA LEU A 471 1.69 -11.21 -16.39
C LEU A 471 1.81 -12.73 -16.53
N TRP A 472 2.65 -13.34 -15.71
CA TRP A 472 2.98 -14.77 -15.83
C TRP A 472 1.76 -15.70 -15.72
N HIS A 473 0.72 -15.26 -15.01
CA HIS A 473 -0.50 -16.03 -14.82
C HIS A 473 -1.52 -15.84 -15.95
N HIS A 474 -1.40 -14.79 -16.76
CA HIS A 474 -2.39 -14.44 -17.78
C HIS A 474 -2.71 -15.60 -18.74
N PRO A 475 -1.72 -16.26 -19.38
CA PRO A 475 -1.99 -17.34 -20.34
C PRO A 475 -2.69 -18.56 -19.75
N TYR A 476 -2.70 -18.68 -18.41
CA TYR A 476 -3.25 -19.81 -17.67
C TYR A 476 -4.39 -19.39 -16.74
N SER A 477 -4.88 -18.17 -16.87
CA SER A 477 -5.82 -17.53 -15.93
C SER A 477 -7.03 -18.39 -15.61
N ARG A 478 -7.68 -18.97 -16.62
CA ARG A 478 -8.84 -19.85 -16.43
C ARG A 478 -8.47 -21.11 -15.65
N ALA A 479 -7.41 -21.81 -16.06
CA ALA A 479 -6.92 -23.02 -15.39
C ALA A 479 -6.53 -22.74 -13.93
N LEU A 480 -5.88 -21.60 -13.68
CA LEU A 480 -5.46 -21.14 -12.36
C LEU A 480 -6.66 -20.78 -11.47
N LEU A 481 -7.67 -20.10 -12.00
CA LEU A 481 -8.90 -19.81 -11.25
C LEU A 481 -9.64 -21.10 -10.88
N ARG A 482 -9.76 -22.04 -11.83
CA ARG A 482 -10.35 -23.36 -11.58
C ARG A 482 -9.56 -24.14 -10.52
N ALA A 483 -8.24 -24.12 -10.60
CA ALA A 483 -7.36 -24.75 -9.61
C ALA A 483 -7.49 -24.10 -8.22
N PHE A 484 -7.59 -22.77 -8.16
CA PHE A 484 -7.85 -22.04 -6.92
C PHE A 484 -9.19 -22.46 -6.29
N ILE A 485 -10.28 -22.51 -7.06
CA ILE A 485 -11.60 -22.91 -6.56
C ILE A 485 -11.60 -24.38 -6.09
N ARG A 486 -10.93 -25.28 -6.81
CA ARG A 486 -10.78 -26.69 -6.41
C ARG A 486 -9.94 -26.88 -5.15
N SER A 487 -8.94 -26.03 -4.94
CA SER A 487 -8.01 -26.23 -3.82
C SER A 487 -8.73 -26.08 -2.48
N THR A 488 -8.72 -27.13 -1.66
CA THR A 488 -9.38 -27.13 -0.36
C THR A 488 -8.54 -26.32 0.63
N GLN A 489 -9.03 -25.14 1.03
CA GLN A 489 -8.47 -24.41 2.19
C GLN A 489 -8.44 -25.30 3.43
N GLY A 490 -9.34 -26.30 3.51
CA GLY A 490 -9.40 -27.28 4.59
C GLY A 490 -8.07 -27.94 4.91
N LYS A 491 -7.25 -28.36 3.92
CA LYS A 491 -5.98 -29.05 4.22
C LYS A 491 -4.84 -28.07 4.55
N THR A 492 -4.77 -26.89 3.94
CA THR A 492 -3.74 -25.87 4.25
C THR A 492 -4.06 -25.07 5.51
N ALA A 493 -5.32 -24.73 5.77
CA ALA A 493 -5.77 -24.14 7.02
C ALA A 493 -5.75 -25.16 8.17
N ALA A 494 -6.10 -26.43 7.94
CA ALA A 494 -5.92 -27.47 8.95
C ALA A 494 -4.45 -27.86 9.15
N ALA A 495 -3.59 -27.84 8.13
CA ALA A 495 -2.14 -28.07 8.30
C ALA A 495 -1.41 -26.85 8.88
N ALA A 496 -1.93 -25.63 8.67
CA ALA A 496 -1.52 -24.46 9.44
C ALA A 496 -1.97 -24.64 10.89
N ALA A 497 -3.24 -24.94 11.15
CA ALA A 497 -3.80 -25.13 12.49
C ALA A 497 -3.14 -26.29 13.27
N ALA A 498 -2.84 -27.42 12.61
CA ALA A 498 -2.18 -28.58 13.20
C ALA A 498 -0.70 -28.33 13.54
N ARG A 499 -0.07 -27.33 12.90
CA ARG A 499 1.26 -26.80 13.27
C ARG A 499 1.19 -25.61 14.24
N GLY A 500 0.01 -25.33 14.82
CA GLY A 500 -0.23 -24.21 15.72
C GLY A 500 -0.53 -22.86 15.05
N GLY A 501 -0.63 -22.82 13.72
CA GLY A 501 -0.96 -21.64 12.92
C GLY A 501 -2.47 -21.42 12.81
N GLN A 502 -2.99 -20.45 13.56
CA GLN A 502 -4.38 -19.98 13.45
C GLN A 502 -4.61 -19.34 12.06
N THR A 503 -5.84 -19.37 11.53
CA THR A 503 -6.14 -18.79 10.20
C THR A 503 -5.89 -17.29 10.18
N TRP A 504 -4.89 -16.85 9.42
CA TRP A 504 -4.52 -15.44 9.19
C TRP A 504 -5.54 -14.68 8.32
N TRP A 505 -6.54 -15.36 7.79
CA TRP A 505 -7.44 -14.88 6.75
C TRP A 505 -8.75 -14.36 7.34
N ASP A 506 -9.43 -13.46 6.61
CA ASP A 506 -10.79 -12.99 6.94
C ASP A 506 -11.68 -14.15 7.41
N SER A 507 -12.27 -13.98 8.60
CA SER A 507 -13.11 -14.97 9.25
C SER A 507 -14.37 -15.35 8.49
N ARG A 508 -14.82 -14.54 7.52
CA ARG A 508 -15.98 -14.82 6.68
C ARG A 508 -15.71 -15.93 5.66
N GLY A 509 -14.43 -16.16 5.32
CA GLY A 509 -14.04 -17.15 4.32
C GLY A 509 -14.55 -16.81 2.91
N GLY A 510 -14.69 -17.84 2.07
CA GLY A 510 -15.13 -17.71 0.68
C GLY A 510 -14.00 -17.93 -0.33
N ARG A 511 -14.35 -18.52 -1.49
CA ARG A 511 -13.43 -18.82 -2.60
C ARG A 511 -14.10 -18.56 -3.94
N GLY A 512 -13.33 -17.96 -4.85
CA GLY A 512 -13.79 -17.66 -6.21
C GLY A 512 -14.93 -16.64 -6.24
N GLY A 513 -14.88 -15.64 -5.37
CA GLY A 513 -15.92 -14.62 -5.23
C GLY A 513 -15.52 -13.54 -4.23
N VAL A 514 -16.44 -12.63 -3.98
CA VAL A 514 -16.25 -11.41 -3.19
C VAL A 514 -17.36 -11.25 -2.16
N TRP A 515 -17.05 -10.53 -1.09
CA TRP A 515 -18.04 -9.97 -0.17
C TRP A 515 -18.39 -8.55 -0.60
N THR A 516 -19.61 -8.09 -0.35
CA THR A 516 -19.95 -6.67 -0.41
C THR A 516 -19.86 -6.02 0.97
N ASP A 517 -19.82 -4.69 1.03
CA ASP A 517 -19.94 -3.91 2.27
C ASP A 517 -21.30 -4.11 2.99
N ARG A 518 -22.27 -4.77 2.34
CA ARG A 518 -23.55 -5.20 2.90
C ARG A 518 -23.54 -6.61 3.48
N GLY A 519 -22.42 -7.34 3.39
CA GLY A 519 -22.30 -8.72 3.85
C GLY A 519 -22.89 -9.75 2.87
N GLU A 520 -23.05 -9.40 1.59
CA GLU A 520 -23.52 -10.32 0.57
C GLU A 520 -22.32 -11.00 -0.11
N TRP A 521 -22.36 -12.32 -0.22
CA TRP A 521 -21.39 -13.07 -1.03
C TRP A 521 -21.85 -13.11 -2.49
N LEU A 522 -20.96 -12.72 -3.40
CA LEU A 522 -21.13 -12.80 -4.85
C LEU A 522 -20.01 -13.66 -5.47
N ALA A 523 -20.37 -14.60 -6.33
CA ALA A 523 -19.37 -15.42 -7.03
C ALA A 523 -18.65 -14.62 -8.13
N TRP A 524 -17.46 -15.06 -8.53
CA TRP A 524 -16.74 -14.43 -9.64
C TRP A 524 -17.58 -14.43 -10.92
N GLY A 525 -18.27 -15.53 -11.23
CA GLY A 525 -19.17 -15.60 -12.38
C GLY A 525 -20.36 -14.66 -12.31
N GLU A 526 -20.83 -14.30 -11.11
CA GLU A 526 -21.91 -13.31 -10.93
C GLU A 526 -21.40 -11.88 -11.11
N VAL A 527 -20.20 -11.58 -10.60
CA VAL A 527 -19.59 -10.25 -10.73
C VAL A 527 -19.08 -10.02 -12.15
N CYS A 528 -18.39 -10.99 -12.73
CA CYS A 528 -17.58 -10.84 -13.95
C CYS A 528 -18.21 -11.45 -15.21
N GLN A 529 -19.51 -11.72 -15.16
CA GLN A 529 -20.25 -12.17 -16.33
C GLN A 529 -20.08 -11.21 -17.50
N GLY A 530 -19.67 -11.72 -18.66
CA GLY A 530 -19.47 -10.95 -19.89
C GLY A 530 -18.09 -10.30 -20.01
N CYS A 531 -17.22 -10.43 -19.02
CA CYS A 531 -15.84 -9.92 -19.06
C CYS A 531 -14.82 -11.01 -19.41
N GLU A 532 -15.24 -12.24 -19.69
CA GLU A 532 -14.35 -13.40 -19.81
C GLU A 532 -13.34 -13.28 -20.95
N GLU A 533 -13.74 -12.70 -22.08
CA GLU A 533 -12.85 -12.52 -23.24
C GLU A 533 -11.74 -11.52 -22.91
N ASP A 534 -12.06 -10.39 -22.27
CA ASP A 534 -11.09 -9.37 -21.87
C ASP A 534 -10.15 -9.83 -20.76
N VAL A 535 -10.59 -10.79 -19.93
CA VAL A 535 -9.86 -11.28 -18.76
C VAL A 535 -9.00 -12.49 -19.10
N PHE A 536 -9.57 -13.50 -19.77
CA PHE A 536 -8.89 -14.76 -20.09
C PHE A 536 -8.26 -14.77 -21.47
N ASN A 537 -8.94 -14.20 -22.47
CA ASN A 537 -8.54 -14.19 -23.88
C ASN A 537 -8.02 -15.56 -24.37
N ASP A 538 -8.76 -16.63 -24.04
CA ASP A 538 -8.36 -18.02 -24.28
C ASP A 538 -9.27 -18.76 -25.28
N GLY A 539 -10.26 -18.07 -25.84
CA GLY A 539 -11.21 -18.63 -26.82
C GLY A 539 -12.13 -19.73 -26.27
N LYS A 540 -12.18 -19.94 -24.94
CA LYS A 540 -12.98 -21.00 -24.30
C LYS A 540 -14.39 -20.54 -23.89
N GLY A 541 -14.73 -19.27 -24.15
CA GLY A 541 -16.06 -18.72 -23.93
C GLY A 541 -16.38 -18.38 -22.47
N VAL A 542 -17.68 -18.35 -22.18
CA VAL A 542 -18.24 -17.89 -20.90
C VAL A 542 -17.82 -18.82 -19.75
N TRP A 543 -17.48 -18.22 -18.61
CA TRP A 543 -17.04 -18.95 -17.43
C TRP A 543 -18.15 -19.85 -16.90
N GLY A 544 -17.85 -21.14 -16.78
CA GLY A 544 -18.80 -22.15 -16.33
C GLY A 544 -19.74 -22.72 -17.37
N LYS A 545 -19.61 -22.27 -18.62
CA LYS A 545 -20.37 -22.78 -19.76
C LYS A 545 -19.45 -23.33 -20.86
N GLU A 546 -18.18 -23.61 -20.54
CA GLU A 546 -17.16 -24.03 -21.51
C GLU A 546 -17.45 -25.42 -22.12
N GLU A 547 -18.01 -26.33 -21.33
CA GLU A 547 -18.34 -27.71 -21.72
C GLU A 547 -19.85 -28.02 -21.56
N GLY A 548 -20.69 -26.98 -21.52
CA GLY A 548 -22.13 -27.04 -21.21
C GLY A 548 -22.47 -26.43 -19.84
N ASP A 549 -23.77 -26.37 -19.50
CA ASP A 549 -24.22 -25.78 -18.23
C ASP A 549 -23.80 -26.65 -17.03
N THR A 550 -22.77 -26.20 -16.31
CA THR A 550 -22.23 -26.89 -15.15
C THR A 550 -22.59 -26.11 -13.88
N LYS A 551 -23.47 -26.65 -13.03
CA LYS A 551 -23.78 -26.03 -11.73
C LYS A 551 -22.75 -26.43 -10.68
N VAL A 552 -22.02 -25.46 -10.13
CA VAL A 552 -21.08 -25.66 -9.02
C VAL A 552 -21.46 -24.75 -7.88
N VAL A 553 -21.46 -25.28 -6.65
CA VAL A 553 -21.77 -24.51 -5.44
C VAL A 553 -20.56 -24.45 -4.50
N ASN A 554 -20.41 -23.35 -3.77
CA ASN A 554 -19.36 -23.20 -2.76
C ASN A 554 -19.69 -23.98 -1.48
N SER A 555 -18.76 -23.93 -0.53
CA SER A 555 -18.91 -24.51 0.81
C SER A 555 -20.10 -23.96 1.62
N PHE A 556 -20.75 -22.89 1.15
CA PHE A 556 -21.94 -22.29 1.73
C PHE A 556 -23.23 -22.62 0.95
N GLY A 557 -23.16 -23.50 -0.05
CA GLY A 557 -24.31 -23.89 -0.88
C GLY A 557 -24.73 -22.85 -1.92
N LYS A 558 -23.96 -21.77 -2.11
CA LYS A 558 -24.22 -20.76 -3.16
C LYS A 558 -23.59 -21.16 -4.48
N VAL A 559 -24.29 -20.94 -5.59
CA VAL A 559 -23.78 -21.17 -6.94
C VAL A 559 -22.56 -20.29 -7.20
N ILE A 560 -21.47 -20.88 -7.68
CA ILE A 560 -20.27 -20.18 -8.14
C ILE A 560 -20.19 -20.16 -9.67
N ILE A 561 -20.80 -21.16 -10.30
CA ILE A 561 -20.73 -21.48 -11.74
C ILE A 561 -22.08 -22.07 -12.14
N GLY A 562 -22.66 -21.58 -13.24
CA GLY A 562 -24.01 -21.93 -13.70
C GLY A 562 -25.10 -20.99 -13.18
N GLU A 563 -26.34 -21.18 -13.63
CA GLU A 563 -27.51 -20.39 -13.21
C GLU A 563 -28.24 -21.05 -12.01
N ASP A 564 -28.82 -20.23 -11.14
CA ASP A 564 -29.75 -20.70 -10.12
C ASP A 564 -31.13 -20.88 -10.76
N GLU A 565 -31.52 -22.13 -11.04
CA GLU A 565 -32.93 -22.44 -11.29
C GLU A 565 -33.71 -22.17 -9.99
N GLY A 566 -34.40 -21.02 -9.97
CA GLY A 566 -35.23 -20.56 -8.84
C GLY A 566 -36.45 -21.45 -8.57
#